data_AF-A0A401TZE5-F1
#
_entry.id   AF-A0A401TZE5-F1
#
_cell.length_a   1.000
_cell.length_b   1.000
_cell.length_c   1.000
_cell.angle_alpha   90.00
_cell.angle_beta   90.00
_cell.angle_gamma   90.00
#
_symmetry.space_group_name_H-M   'P 1'
#
loop_
_entity.id
_entity.type
_entity.pdbx_description
1 polymer ?
#
loop_
_entity_poly.entity_id
_entity_poly.type
_entity_poly.pdbx_seq_one_letter_code
_entity_poly.pdbx_strand_id
1 'polypeptide(L)'
;MQKPVPFFRGLLAHRREMRNSSAGAASIETSNNIFNEVLCQAMADLNMLMTETPQGRYPYAGIPWYSTTFGRDGLITALQMLWVDPRIAKGVLKRLALFQAKAVDPLADAAPGKILHEMRGGEMAALREVPFAQYYGSVDSTPLFVLLAGLYLERTGDVETLRELWPAVEAGLQWID
;
A
#
# COMPACT_ATOMS: atom_id res chain seq x y z
N MET A 1 33.29 -7.61 1.19
CA MET A 1 32.33 -8.48 0.47
C MET A 1 31.74 -9.47 1.47
N GLN A 2 30.43 -9.43 1.71
CA GLN A 2 29.79 -10.26 2.74
C GLN A 2 29.70 -11.71 2.24
N LYS A 3 30.14 -12.69 3.05
CA LYS A 3 30.05 -14.12 2.66
C LYS A 3 28.57 -14.52 2.51
N PRO A 4 28.21 -15.28 1.46
CA PRO A 4 26.84 -15.74 1.29
C PRO A 4 26.41 -16.65 2.44
N VAL A 5 25.16 -16.52 2.86
CA VAL A 5 24.57 -17.30 3.94
C VAL A 5 24.38 -18.76 3.47
N PRO A 6 24.76 -19.78 4.27
CA PRO A 6 24.51 -21.17 3.92
C PRO A 6 23.02 -21.45 3.65
N PHE A 7 22.71 -22.29 2.65
CA PHE A 7 21.34 -22.53 2.18
C PHE A 7 20.32 -22.77 3.31
N PHE A 8 20.58 -23.74 4.20
CA PHE A 8 19.65 -24.06 5.30
C PHE A 8 19.46 -22.90 6.27
N ARG A 9 20.51 -22.12 6.52
CA ARG A 9 20.43 -20.93 7.38
C ARG A 9 19.62 -19.82 6.71
N GLY A 10 19.79 -19.65 5.40
CA GLY A 10 18.97 -18.74 4.58
C GLY A 10 17.50 -19.15 4.58
N LEU A 11 17.20 -20.43 4.33
CA LEU A 11 15.83 -20.95 4.32
C LEU A 11 15.13 -20.79 5.68
N LEU A 12 15.83 -21.05 6.78
CA LEU A 12 15.28 -20.84 8.13
C LEU A 12 15.05 -19.36 8.45
N ALA A 13 15.96 -18.48 8.03
CA ALA A 13 15.79 -17.03 8.17
C ALA A 13 14.57 -16.56 7.39
N HIS A 14 14.42 -16.97 6.13
CA HIS A 14 13.26 -16.63 5.30
C HIS A 14 11.94 -17.14 5.89
N ARG A 15 11.89 -18.38 6.40
CA ARG A 15 10.69 -18.91 7.08
C ARG A 15 10.32 -18.13 8.34
N ARG A 16 11.32 -17.64 9.09
CA ARG A 16 11.07 -16.79 10.27
C ARG A 16 10.53 -15.42 9.87
N GLU A 17 11.10 -14.82 8.82
CA GLU A 17 10.63 -13.57 8.26
C GLU A 17 9.17 -13.67 7.78
N MET A 18 8.84 -14.71 7.00
CA MET A 18 7.47 -14.96 6.54
C MET A 18 6.48 -15.18 7.69
N ARG A 19 6.90 -15.83 8.78
CA ARG A 19 6.06 -15.97 9.99
C ARG A 19 5.88 -14.63 10.70
N ASN A 20 6.94 -13.84 10.83
CA ASN A 20 6.87 -12.55 11.52
C ASN A 20 5.99 -11.54 10.74
N SER A 21 6.05 -11.55 9.40
CA SER A 21 5.22 -10.66 8.58
C SER A 21 3.73 -10.98 8.72
N SER A 22 3.38 -12.27 8.86
CA SER A 22 2.00 -12.76 9.01
C SER A 22 1.51 -12.87 10.46
N ALA A 23 2.37 -12.73 11.47
CA ALA A 23 2.04 -12.97 12.88
C ALA A 23 0.90 -12.09 13.45
N GLY A 24 0.62 -10.95 12.82
CA GLY A 24 -0.48 -10.04 13.21
C GLY A 24 -1.70 -10.10 12.29
N ALA A 25 -1.73 -11.02 11.33
CA ALA A 25 -2.85 -11.19 10.42
C ALA A 25 -3.82 -12.26 10.95
N ALA A 26 -5.11 -12.06 10.74
CA ALA A 26 -6.12 -13.06 11.05
C ALA A 26 -6.02 -14.26 10.09
N SER A 27 -6.18 -15.47 10.63
CA SER A 27 -6.36 -16.68 9.83
C SER A 27 -7.85 -16.98 9.63
N ILE A 28 -8.23 -17.42 8.44
CA ILE A 28 -9.59 -17.82 8.12
C ILE A 28 -9.58 -19.32 7.82
N GLU A 29 -10.47 -20.06 8.48
CA GLU A 29 -10.71 -21.48 8.22
C GLU A 29 -12.21 -21.71 8.04
N THR A 30 -12.56 -22.57 7.08
CA THR A 30 -13.94 -22.94 6.79
C THR A 30 -14.08 -24.46 6.75
N SER A 31 -15.32 -24.95 6.76
CA SER A 31 -15.60 -26.38 6.60
C SER A 31 -15.39 -26.90 5.17
N ASN A 32 -15.00 -26.04 4.21
CA ASN A 32 -14.76 -26.41 2.81
C ASN A 32 -13.26 -26.33 2.49
N ASN A 33 -12.64 -27.50 2.28
CA ASN A 33 -11.21 -27.59 2.00
C ASN A 33 -10.78 -26.87 0.71
N ILE A 34 -11.59 -26.92 -0.35
CA ILE A 34 -11.28 -26.22 -1.61
C ILE A 34 -11.23 -24.71 -1.36
N PHE A 35 -12.18 -24.19 -0.58
CA PHE A 35 -12.18 -22.77 -0.24
C PHE A 35 -10.98 -22.38 0.63
N ASN A 36 -10.58 -23.24 1.57
CA ASN A 36 -9.37 -23.03 2.37
C ASN A 36 -8.11 -23.00 1.50
N GLU A 37 -8.01 -23.85 0.47
CA GLU A 37 -6.89 -23.82 -0.49
C GLU A 37 -6.85 -22.51 -1.29
N VAL A 38 -8.01 -22.03 -1.75
CA VAL A 38 -8.11 -20.73 -2.45
C VAL A 38 -7.67 -19.58 -1.54
N LEU A 39 -8.12 -19.56 -0.28
CA LEU A 39 -7.70 -18.53 0.69
C LEU A 39 -6.19 -18.59 0.97
N CYS A 40 -5.62 -19.79 1.11
CA CYS A 40 -4.18 -19.96 1.29
C CYS A 40 -3.40 -19.42 0.11
N GLN A 41 -3.82 -19.74 -1.13
CA GLN A 41 -3.16 -19.25 -2.34
C GLN A 41 -3.27 -17.74 -2.46
N ALA A 42 -4.47 -17.17 -2.26
CA ALA A 42 -4.69 -15.73 -2.33
C ALA A 42 -3.82 -14.96 -1.32
N MET A 43 -3.67 -15.47 -0.10
CA MET A 43 -2.78 -14.89 0.90
C MET A 43 -1.30 -15.04 0.53
N ALA A 44 -0.89 -16.13 -0.10
CA ALA A 44 0.47 -16.30 -0.60
C ALA A 44 0.78 -15.30 -1.73
N ASP A 45 -0.13 -15.15 -2.69
CA ASP A 45 -0.02 -14.22 -3.81
C ASP A 45 0.04 -12.77 -3.32
N LEU A 46 -0.84 -12.39 -2.39
CA LEU A 46 -0.80 -11.06 -1.79
C LEU A 46 0.53 -10.81 -1.08
N ASN A 47 1.01 -11.76 -0.27
CA ASN A 47 2.28 -11.62 0.44
C ASN A 47 3.48 -11.45 -0.51
N MET A 48 3.45 -12.09 -1.70
CA MET A 48 4.48 -11.88 -2.72
C MET A 48 4.49 -10.46 -3.29
N LEU A 49 3.35 -9.77 -3.29
CA LEU A 49 3.22 -8.39 -3.75
C LEU A 49 3.51 -7.35 -2.66
N MET A 50 3.65 -7.77 -1.40
CA MET A 50 3.91 -6.85 -0.30
C MET A 50 5.37 -6.38 -0.31
N THR A 51 5.54 -5.06 -0.29
CA THR A 51 6.85 -4.41 -0.18
C THR A 51 6.95 -3.65 1.14
N GLU A 52 8.06 -3.80 1.85
CA GLU A 52 8.38 -2.96 3.00
C GLU A 52 8.83 -1.58 2.51
N THR A 53 8.13 -0.55 2.96
CA THR A 53 8.48 0.84 2.68
C THR A 53 8.79 1.57 3.98
N PRO A 54 9.46 2.74 3.96
CA PRO A 54 9.70 3.49 5.20
C PRO A 54 8.41 3.93 5.91
N GLN A 55 7.26 3.92 5.23
CA GLN A 55 5.95 4.26 5.78
C GLN A 55 5.17 3.03 6.28
N GLY A 56 5.68 1.81 6.04
CA GLY A 56 5.06 0.54 6.36
C GLY A 56 4.87 -0.37 5.15
N ARG A 57 4.24 -1.52 5.37
CA ARG A 57 3.91 -2.49 4.32
C ARG A 57 2.95 -1.89 3.29
N TYR A 58 3.29 -2.02 2.01
CA TYR A 58 2.49 -1.55 0.90
C TYR A 58 2.37 -2.64 -0.18
N PRO A 59 1.16 -2.96 -0.69
CA PRO A 59 0.98 -3.89 -1.79
C PRO A 59 1.33 -3.22 -3.13
N TYR A 60 2.29 -3.76 -3.87
CA TYR A 60 2.57 -3.32 -5.23
C TYR A 60 1.60 -3.98 -6.22
N ALA A 61 1.27 -3.28 -7.30
CA ALA A 61 0.18 -3.67 -8.19
C ALA A 61 0.45 -4.94 -9.01
N GLY A 62 1.71 -5.32 -9.26
CA GLY A 62 2.03 -6.61 -9.86
C GLY A 62 3.40 -6.68 -10.53
N ILE A 63 3.97 -7.88 -10.63
CA ILE A 63 5.24 -8.08 -11.36
C ILE A 63 5.00 -8.40 -12.84
N PRO A 64 5.95 -8.07 -13.74
CA PRO A 64 7.15 -7.27 -13.48
C PRO A 64 6.89 -5.76 -13.58
N TRP A 65 5.97 -5.33 -14.45
CA TRP A 65 5.86 -3.94 -14.89
C TRP A 65 5.15 -2.99 -13.93
N TYR A 66 4.37 -3.52 -12.99
CA TYR A 66 3.58 -2.77 -12.02
C TYR A 66 4.13 -2.93 -10.59
N SER A 67 5.40 -3.31 -10.46
CA SER A 67 6.07 -3.56 -9.19
C SER A 67 6.48 -2.23 -8.56
N THR A 68 5.48 -1.40 -8.29
CA THR A 68 5.63 -0.07 -7.70
C THR A 68 4.35 0.36 -7.00
N THR A 69 4.36 1.57 -6.44
CA THR A 69 3.24 2.17 -5.73
C THR A 69 2.17 2.65 -6.71
N PHE A 70 1.00 2.01 -6.63
CA PHE A 70 -0.25 2.48 -7.24
C PHE A 70 -1.25 2.82 -6.14
N GLY A 71 -1.84 4.02 -6.19
CA GLY A 71 -2.73 4.52 -5.15
C GLY A 71 -4.00 3.70 -5.05
N ARG A 72 -4.81 3.70 -6.11
CA ARG A 72 -6.07 2.95 -6.17
C ARG A 72 -5.90 1.49 -5.78
N ASP A 73 -4.92 0.82 -6.38
CA ASP A 73 -4.70 -0.60 -6.17
C ASP A 73 -4.34 -0.86 -4.70
N GLY A 74 -3.44 -0.05 -4.13
CA GLY A 74 -3.12 -0.13 -2.71
C GLY A 74 -4.29 0.17 -1.78
N LEU A 75 -5.12 1.15 -2.12
CA LEU A 75 -6.32 1.53 -1.37
C LEU A 75 -7.36 0.41 -1.37
N ILE A 76 -7.67 -0.17 -2.54
CA ILE A 76 -8.64 -1.26 -2.67
C ILE A 76 -8.14 -2.51 -1.94
N THR A 77 -6.87 -2.88 -2.13
CA THR A 77 -6.28 -4.01 -1.39
C THR A 77 -6.33 -3.78 0.12
N ALA A 78 -6.00 -2.57 0.59
CA ALA A 78 -6.09 -2.23 2.00
C ALA A 78 -7.53 -2.30 2.55
N LEU A 79 -8.53 -1.84 1.78
CA LEU A 79 -9.94 -1.96 2.14
C LEU A 79 -10.35 -3.43 2.29
N GLN A 80 -9.98 -4.28 1.33
CA GLN A 80 -10.27 -5.72 1.37
C GLN A 80 -9.56 -6.44 2.52
N MET A 81 -8.34 -5.99 2.85
CA MET A 81 -7.52 -6.60 3.90
C MET A 81 -7.77 -6.05 5.29
N LEU A 82 -8.63 -5.05 5.45
CA LEU A 82 -8.79 -4.32 6.71
C LEU A 82 -9.20 -5.23 7.90
N TRP A 83 -10.00 -6.26 7.62
CA TRP A 83 -10.41 -7.25 8.62
C TRP A 83 -9.32 -8.25 8.96
N VAL A 84 -8.42 -8.54 8.01
CA VAL A 84 -7.38 -9.56 8.10
C VAL A 84 -6.08 -8.98 8.65
N ASP A 85 -5.58 -7.89 8.08
CA ASP A 85 -4.35 -7.22 8.51
C ASP A 85 -4.46 -5.68 8.33
N PRO A 86 -4.97 -4.94 9.33
CA PRO A 86 -5.13 -3.49 9.23
C PRO A 86 -3.79 -2.73 9.17
N ARG A 87 -2.65 -3.39 9.42
CA ARG A 87 -1.32 -2.76 9.29
C ARG A 87 -1.02 -2.42 7.83
N ILE A 88 -1.60 -3.14 6.88
CA ILE A 88 -1.52 -2.82 5.44
C ILE A 88 -2.18 -1.46 5.17
N ALA A 89 -3.40 -1.24 5.70
CA ALA A 89 -4.10 0.03 5.57
C ALA A 89 -3.28 1.19 6.17
N LYS A 90 -2.68 1.01 7.35
CA LYS A 90 -1.78 1.99 7.95
C LYS A 90 -0.61 2.36 7.03
N GLY A 91 0.07 1.37 6.46
CA GLY A 91 1.19 1.58 5.53
C GLY A 91 0.76 2.31 4.25
N VAL A 92 -0.37 1.91 3.67
CA VAL A 92 -0.96 2.56 2.49
C VAL A 92 -1.30 4.01 2.77
N LEU A 93 -2.03 4.29 3.85
CA LEU A 93 -2.41 5.65 4.23
C LEU A 93 -1.19 6.54 4.47
N LYS A 94 -0.20 6.09 5.25
CA LYS A 94 1.01 6.88 5.51
C LYS A 94 1.84 7.13 4.26
N ARG A 95 1.94 6.15 3.35
CA ARG A 95 2.68 6.33 2.09
C ARG A 95 1.97 7.30 1.16
N LEU A 96 0.66 7.17 0.98
CA LEU A 96 -0.10 8.04 0.09
C LEU A 96 -0.21 9.47 0.63
N ALA A 97 -0.33 9.65 1.94
CA ALA A 97 -0.29 10.98 2.57
C ALA A 97 1.07 11.66 2.36
N LEU A 98 2.18 10.92 2.48
CA LEU A 98 3.53 11.47 2.25
C LEU A 98 3.70 12.01 0.82
N PHE A 99 3.12 11.32 -0.16
CA PHE A 99 3.18 11.66 -1.58
C PHE A 99 1.89 12.31 -2.09
N GLN A 100 1.09 12.93 -1.22
CA GLN A 100 -0.07 13.70 -1.66
C GLN A 100 0.39 14.94 -2.41
N ALA A 101 -0.30 15.28 -3.51
CA ALA A 101 0.03 16.45 -4.30
C ALA A 101 -0.15 17.75 -3.49
N LYS A 102 0.83 18.64 -3.59
CA LYS A 102 0.85 19.94 -2.87
C LYS A 102 0.78 21.16 -3.79
N ALA A 103 0.95 20.95 -5.09
CA ALA A 103 0.97 21.99 -6.10
C ALA A 103 0.28 21.49 -7.37
N VAL A 104 -0.10 22.44 -8.22
CA VAL A 104 -0.64 22.14 -9.55
C VAL A 104 0.52 21.82 -10.49
N ASP A 105 0.45 20.66 -11.16
CA ASP A 105 1.36 20.27 -12.24
C ASP A 105 0.55 19.59 -13.35
N PRO A 106 0.28 20.27 -14.48
CA PRO A 106 -0.50 19.70 -15.57
C PRO A 106 0.12 18.44 -16.19
N LEU A 107 1.45 18.29 -16.18
CA LEU A 107 2.11 17.09 -16.75
C LEU A 107 1.89 15.85 -15.89
N ALA A 108 1.80 16.05 -14.57
CA ALA A 108 1.56 14.98 -13.60
C ALA A 108 0.06 14.79 -13.29
N ASP A 109 -0.82 15.59 -13.89
CA ASP A 109 -2.23 15.75 -13.49
C ASP A 109 -2.39 16.01 -11.98
N ALA A 110 -1.44 16.75 -11.40
CA ALA A 110 -1.41 17.05 -9.98
C ALA A 110 -2.24 18.30 -9.67
N ALA A 111 -2.99 18.24 -8.58
CA ALA A 111 -3.62 19.37 -7.93
C ALA A 111 -3.51 19.18 -6.42
N PRO A 112 -3.41 20.25 -5.61
CA PRO A 112 -3.37 20.15 -4.16
C PRO A 112 -4.49 19.24 -3.62
N GLY A 113 -4.13 18.28 -2.78
CA GLY A 113 -5.07 17.31 -2.20
C GLY A 113 -5.21 15.99 -2.96
N LYS A 114 -4.84 15.93 -4.26
CA LYS A 114 -4.90 14.67 -5.01
C LYS A 114 -3.98 13.61 -4.43
N ILE A 115 -4.49 12.38 -4.38
CA ILE A 115 -3.72 11.19 -4.02
C ILE A 115 -3.12 10.56 -5.27
N LEU A 116 -1.86 10.12 -5.13
CA LEU A 116 -1.05 9.48 -6.16
C LEU A 116 -1.85 8.38 -6.88
N HIS A 117 -1.83 8.37 -8.22
CA HIS A 117 -2.27 7.24 -9.02
C HIS A 117 -1.16 6.20 -9.14
N GLU A 118 0.03 6.63 -9.54
CA GLU A 118 1.20 5.80 -9.81
C GLU A 118 2.50 6.57 -9.52
N MET A 119 3.48 5.90 -8.95
CA MET A 119 4.85 6.40 -8.81
C MET A 119 5.83 5.39 -9.38
N ARG A 120 6.82 5.85 -10.14
CA ARG A 120 7.91 5.06 -10.70
C ARG A 120 9.25 5.64 -10.29
N GLY A 121 10.19 4.76 -9.97
CA GLY A 121 11.61 5.09 -9.93
C GLY A 121 12.27 4.93 -11.31
N GLY A 122 13.54 5.32 -11.39
CA GLY A 122 14.37 5.15 -12.59
C GLY A 122 14.74 6.47 -13.27
N GLU A 123 15.71 6.41 -14.18
CA GLU A 123 16.36 7.60 -14.77
C GLU A 123 15.37 8.45 -15.56
N MET A 124 14.53 7.85 -16.42
CA MET A 124 13.54 8.60 -17.20
C MET A 124 12.53 9.36 -16.31
N ALA A 125 12.11 8.76 -15.19
CA ALA A 125 11.24 9.42 -14.23
C ALA A 125 11.99 10.54 -13.48
N ALA A 126 13.24 10.29 -13.08
CA ALA A 126 14.09 11.28 -12.42
C ALA A 126 14.43 12.49 -13.31
N LEU A 127 14.62 12.25 -14.61
CA LEU A 127 14.87 13.28 -15.64
C LEU A 127 13.59 13.92 -16.16
N ARG A 128 12.41 13.50 -15.68
CA ARG A 128 11.07 13.97 -16.09
C ARG A 128 10.79 13.77 -17.60
N GLU A 129 11.43 12.79 -18.21
CA GLU A 129 11.12 12.34 -19.58
C GLU A 129 9.78 11.60 -19.64
N VAL A 130 9.34 11.04 -18.50
CA VAL A 130 8.01 10.47 -18.29
C VAL A 130 7.35 11.09 -17.06
N PRO A 131 6.02 11.26 -17.03
CA PRO A 131 5.32 11.92 -15.92
C PRO A 131 5.21 11.04 -14.66
N PHE A 132 5.68 9.79 -14.74
CA PHE A 132 5.41 8.77 -13.72
C PHE A 132 6.30 8.86 -12.48
N ALA A 133 7.15 9.88 -12.34
CA ALA A 133 7.86 10.11 -11.08
C ALA A 133 6.85 10.20 -9.92
N GLN A 134 5.79 10.98 -10.10
CA GLN A 134 4.57 10.99 -9.29
C GLN A 134 3.43 11.43 -10.18
N TYR A 135 2.58 10.49 -10.59
CA TYR A 135 1.45 10.76 -11.48
C TYR A 135 0.13 10.65 -10.69
N TYR A 136 -0.76 11.62 -10.88
CA TYR A 136 -1.99 11.82 -10.10
C TYR A 136 -3.26 11.68 -10.96
N GLY A 137 -3.16 10.95 -12.08
CA GLY A 137 -4.23 10.81 -13.08
C GLY A 137 -5.54 10.14 -12.65
N SER A 138 -5.62 9.65 -11.42
CA SER A 138 -6.84 9.01 -10.90
C SER A 138 -7.77 10.00 -10.23
N VAL A 139 -9.06 9.89 -10.54
CA VAL A 139 -10.12 10.62 -9.86
C VAL A 139 -10.61 9.92 -8.59
N ASP A 140 -10.43 8.60 -8.51
CA ASP A 140 -10.98 7.74 -7.45
C ASP A 140 -10.03 7.53 -6.26
N SER A 141 -8.71 7.66 -6.44
CA SER A 141 -7.75 7.46 -5.34
C SER A 141 -7.97 8.43 -4.16
N THR A 142 -8.31 9.69 -4.41
CA THR A 142 -8.54 10.67 -3.34
C THR A 142 -9.76 10.33 -2.47
N PRO A 143 -10.98 10.10 -3.03
CA PRO A 143 -12.11 9.67 -2.21
C PRO A 143 -11.90 8.30 -1.56
N LEU A 144 -11.22 7.36 -2.23
CA LEU A 144 -10.87 6.06 -1.62
C LEU A 144 -9.91 6.20 -0.44
N PHE A 145 -8.98 7.16 -0.47
CA PHE A 145 -8.08 7.46 0.64
C PHE A 145 -8.83 7.96 1.87
N VAL A 146 -9.78 8.89 1.68
CA VAL A 146 -10.63 9.39 2.77
C VAL A 146 -11.49 8.26 3.35
N LEU A 147 -12.09 7.44 2.49
CA LEU A 147 -12.88 6.28 2.90
C LEU A 147 -12.05 5.29 3.72
N LEU A 148 -10.86 4.92 3.23
CA LEU A 148 -9.98 4.00 3.95
C LEU A 148 -9.55 4.57 5.30
N ALA A 149 -9.25 5.86 5.39
CA ALA A 149 -8.89 6.52 6.65
C ALA A 149 -10.00 6.37 7.71
N GLY A 150 -11.25 6.63 7.32
CA GLY A 150 -12.42 6.45 8.19
C GLY A 150 -12.61 5.01 8.65
N LEU A 151 -12.62 4.07 7.71
CA LEU A 151 -12.79 2.64 8.01
C LEU A 151 -11.62 2.08 8.84
N TYR A 152 -10.41 2.56 8.60
CA TYR A 152 -9.25 2.19 9.40
C TYR A 152 -9.39 2.63 10.86
N LEU A 153 -9.86 3.86 11.10
CA LEU A 153 -10.14 4.34 12.45
C LEU A 153 -11.22 3.48 13.12
N GLU A 154 -12.32 3.24 12.41
CA GLU A 154 -13.43 2.41 12.92
C GLU A 154 -12.95 1.00 13.29
N ARG A 155 -12.10 0.39 12.47
CA ARG A 155 -11.57 -0.95 12.70
C ARG A 155 -10.60 -1.03 13.88
N THR A 156 -9.75 -0.02 14.05
CA THR A 156 -8.56 -0.13 14.91
C THR A 156 -8.60 0.74 16.15
N GLY A 157 -9.37 1.82 16.16
CA GLY A 157 -9.31 2.85 17.18
C GLY A 157 -7.97 3.60 17.25
N ASP A 158 -7.10 3.50 16.23
CA ASP A 158 -5.78 4.16 16.18
C ASP A 158 -5.92 5.65 15.88
N VAL A 159 -6.40 6.40 16.89
CA VAL A 159 -6.64 7.84 16.82
C VAL A 159 -5.34 8.61 16.56
N GLU A 160 -4.20 8.16 17.10
CA GLU A 160 -2.91 8.83 16.92
C GLU A 160 -2.50 8.87 15.45
N THR A 161 -2.62 7.73 14.75
CA THR A 161 -2.34 7.66 13.31
C THR A 161 -3.28 8.54 12.53
N LEU A 162 -4.57 8.58 12.87
CA LEU A 162 -5.52 9.45 12.19
C LEU A 162 -5.22 10.94 12.42
N ARG A 163 -4.79 11.34 13.62
CA ARG A 163 -4.36 12.72 13.87
C ARG A 163 -3.16 13.10 13.01
N GLU A 164 -2.18 12.21 12.86
CA GLU A 164 -1.05 12.42 11.94
C GLU A 164 -1.51 12.61 10.49
N LEU A 165 -2.53 11.84 10.07
CA LEU A 165 -3.04 11.85 8.69
C LEU A 165 -4.10 12.94 8.44
N TRP A 166 -4.62 13.58 9.48
CA TRP A 166 -5.75 14.51 9.37
C TRP A 166 -5.53 15.63 8.35
N PRO A 167 -4.37 16.31 8.30
CA PRO A 167 -4.13 17.34 7.29
C PRO A 167 -4.23 16.82 5.85
N ALA A 168 -3.83 15.56 5.62
CA ALA A 168 -3.94 14.93 4.31
C ALA A 168 -5.38 14.56 3.97
N VAL A 169 -6.17 14.14 4.96
CA VAL A 169 -7.61 13.89 4.81
C VAL A 169 -8.34 15.19 4.48
N GLU A 170 -8.06 16.29 5.19
CA GLU A 170 -8.64 17.60 4.93
C GLU A 170 -8.31 18.10 3.52
N ALA A 171 -7.04 18.00 3.10
CA ALA A 171 -6.65 18.36 1.75
C ALA A 171 -7.34 17.51 0.68
N GLY A 172 -7.54 16.21 0.95
CA GLY A 172 -8.28 15.31 0.07
C GLY A 172 -9.75 15.70 -0.06
N LEU A 173 -10.41 16.06 1.05
CA LEU A 173 -11.79 16.56 1.05
C LEU A 173 -11.91 17.89 0.30
N GLN A 174 -11.00 18.83 0.53
CA GLN A 174 -10.97 20.12 -0.18
C GLN A 174 -10.78 19.98 -1.69
N TRP A 175 -10.17 18.89 -2.15
CA TRP A 175 -10.04 18.62 -3.59
C TRP A 175 -11.32 18.02 -4.19
N ILE A 176 -12.12 17.29 -3.39
CA ILE A 176 -13.36 16.64 -3.83
C ILE A 176 -14.50 17.67 -3.98
N ASP A 177 -14.55 18.65 -3.09
CA ASP A 177 -15.54 19.74 -3.08
C ASP A 177 -15.32 20.77 -4.22
#